data_AF-A0AAD5GAU6-F1
#
_entry.id   AF-A0AAD5GAU6-F1
#
_cell.length_a   1.000
_cell.length_b   1.000
_cell.length_c   1.000
_cell.angle_alpha   90.00
_cell.angle_beta   90.00
_cell.angle_gamma   90.00
#
_symmetry.space_group_name_H-M   'P 1'
#
loop_
_entity.id
_entity.type
_entity.pdbx_description
1 polymer ?
#
loop_
_entity_poly.entity_id
_entity_poly.type
_entity_poly.pdbx_seq_one_letter_code
_entity_poly.pdbx_strand_id
1 'polypeptide(L)'
;DSFFIVKVLKLQACKYLTNSSLEPLYKDDALPTLLELDLSYGTLCHSAIEELLACCTRLTHLNLNGCVNMHDMNWSLTIARDFDLDFDRQPHLLLQTLNCVGCPNVKKVVIPQLARFSHLSSLNLSLSANLKDVDLACSNLCFLNLSNCCSLESLKLECPRLTTLFLQVCIRVNVSFKV
;
A
#
# COMPACT_ATOMS: atom_id res chain seq x y z
N ASP A 1 -2.41 -25.64 22.46
CA ASP A 1 -1.70 -24.53 21.78
C ASP A 1 -1.67 -24.75 20.28
N SER A 2 -2.64 -24.18 19.59
CA SER A 2 -2.72 -24.24 18.12
C SER A 2 -2.04 -23.01 17.57
N PHE A 3 -0.73 -23.08 17.32
CA PHE A 3 -0.03 -22.01 16.61
C PHE A 3 -0.55 -21.95 15.17
N PHE A 4 -1.23 -20.86 14.82
CA PHE A 4 -1.71 -20.65 13.46
C PHE A 4 -0.52 -20.37 12.53
N ILE A 5 -0.19 -21.35 11.69
CA ILE A 5 0.88 -21.29 10.69
C ILE A 5 0.45 -20.59 9.38
N VAL A 6 -0.60 -19.77 9.44
CA VAL A 6 -1.21 -19.18 8.25
C VAL A 6 -0.26 -18.12 7.69
N LYS A 7 0.32 -18.43 6.53
CA LYS A 7 1.19 -17.52 5.77
C LYS A 7 0.43 -16.70 4.73
N VAL A 8 -0.68 -17.22 4.24
CA VAL A 8 -1.48 -16.62 3.18
C VAL A 8 -2.93 -16.58 3.65
N LEU A 9 -3.52 -15.40 3.70
CA LEU A 9 -4.91 -15.19 4.05
C LEU A 9 -5.61 -14.42 2.93
N LYS A 10 -6.71 -14.97 2.41
CA LYS A 10 -7.49 -14.35 1.33
C LYS A 10 -8.93 -14.13 1.80
N LEU A 11 -9.33 -12.88 1.88
CA LEU A 11 -10.65 -12.39 2.30
C LEU A 11 -11.30 -11.56 1.20
N GLN A 12 -11.03 -11.94 -0.05
CA GLN A 12 -11.58 -11.28 -1.23
C GLN A 12 -13.11 -11.26 -1.22
N ALA A 13 -13.69 -10.12 -1.59
CA ALA A 13 -15.14 -9.88 -1.65
C ALA A 13 -15.89 -10.11 -0.32
N CYS A 14 -15.21 -10.10 0.82
CA CYS A 14 -15.84 -10.13 2.14
C CYS A 14 -16.46 -8.75 2.48
N LYS A 15 -17.65 -8.48 1.93
CA LYS A 15 -18.36 -7.18 1.97
C LYS A 15 -18.74 -6.67 3.36
N TYR A 16 -18.72 -7.55 4.37
CA TYR A 16 -19.10 -7.23 5.74
C TYR A 16 -17.91 -7.05 6.67
N LEU A 17 -16.68 -7.07 6.14
CA LEU A 17 -15.51 -6.71 6.93
C LEU A 17 -15.58 -5.23 7.28
N THR A 18 -15.72 -4.97 8.58
CA THR A 18 -15.54 -3.66 9.18
C THR A 18 -14.05 -3.42 9.43
N ASN A 19 -13.67 -2.17 9.70
CA ASN A 19 -12.29 -1.84 10.07
C ASN A 19 -11.80 -2.67 11.27
N SER A 20 -12.66 -2.90 12.27
CA SER A 20 -12.36 -3.74 13.44
C SER A 20 -12.27 -5.23 13.14
N SER A 21 -12.75 -5.70 11.98
CA SER A 21 -12.68 -7.11 11.60
C SER A 21 -11.24 -7.58 11.32
N LEU A 22 -10.29 -6.64 11.17
CA LEU A 22 -8.87 -6.93 11.00
C LEU A 22 -8.13 -7.07 12.33
N GLU A 23 -8.65 -6.55 13.45
CA GLU A 23 -8.01 -6.62 14.77
C GLU A 23 -7.55 -8.04 15.14
N PRO A 24 -8.37 -9.10 14.93
CA PRO A 24 -7.97 -10.46 15.27
C PRO A 24 -6.78 -11.00 14.47
N LEU A 25 -6.35 -10.31 13.40
CA LEU A 25 -5.21 -10.73 12.58
C LEU A 25 -3.88 -10.33 13.22
N TYR A 26 -3.86 -9.24 13.99
CA TYR A 26 -2.63 -8.64 14.52
C TYR A 26 -2.61 -8.45 16.04
N LYS A 27 -3.79 -8.42 16.68
CA LYS A 27 -3.89 -8.37 18.13
C LYS A 27 -3.37 -9.66 18.75
N ASP A 28 -2.67 -9.54 19.87
CA ASP A 28 -2.10 -10.66 20.64
C ASP A 28 -1.20 -11.60 19.81
N ASP A 29 -0.55 -11.06 18.76
CA ASP A 29 0.33 -11.80 17.86
C ASP A 29 -0.35 -13.05 17.25
N ALA A 30 -1.64 -12.92 16.92
CA ALA A 30 -2.48 -14.04 16.49
C ALA A 30 -1.99 -14.73 15.20
N LEU A 31 -1.47 -13.96 14.24
CA LEU A 31 -0.93 -14.47 12.97
C LEU A 31 0.52 -14.00 12.74
N PRO A 32 1.48 -14.49 13.55
CA PRO A 32 2.87 -14.02 13.54
C PRO A 32 3.64 -14.45 12.29
N THR A 33 3.04 -15.31 11.47
CA THR A 33 3.66 -15.88 10.25
C THR A 33 3.01 -15.39 8.96
N LEU A 34 2.04 -14.47 9.04
CA LEU A 34 1.33 -13.96 7.87
C LEU A 34 2.26 -13.17 6.94
N LEU A 35 2.33 -13.59 5.68
CA LEU A 35 3.18 -13.02 4.63
C LEU A 35 2.38 -12.40 3.49
N GLU A 36 1.21 -12.96 3.16
CA GLU A 36 0.32 -12.50 2.10
C GLU A 36 -1.09 -12.29 2.64
N LEU A 37 -1.66 -11.13 2.35
CA LEU A 37 -3.02 -10.78 2.69
C LEU A 37 -3.74 -10.23 1.45
N ASP A 38 -4.86 -10.83 1.11
CA ASP A 38 -5.73 -10.37 0.03
C ASP A 38 -7.07 -9.88 0.59
N LEU A 39 -7.33 -8.59 0.45
CA LEU A 39 -8.57 -7.91 0.87
C LEU A 39 -9.32 -7.33 -0.34
N SER A 40 -9.02 -7.81 -1.55
CA SER A 40 -9.59 -7.28 -2.80
C SER A 40 -11.13 -7.28 -2.77
N TYR A 41 -11.73 -6.25 -3.35
CA TYR A 41 -13.18 -6.02 -3.38
C TYR A 41 -13.81 -5.88 -1.98
N GLY A 42 -13.00 -5.48 -1.00
CA GLY A 42 -13.44 -5.16 0.35
C GLY A 42 -13.98 -3.74 0.50
N THR A 43 -14.51 -3.46 1.69
CA THR A 43 -15.08 -2.18 2.12
C THR A 43 -14.19 -1.44 3.12
N LEU A 44 -12.95 -1.88 3.29
CA LEU A 44 -12.01 -1.31 4.26
C LEU A 44 -11.49 0.04 3.76
N CYS A 45 -11.29 0.98 4.70
CA CYS A 45 -10.72 2.29 4.43
C CYS A 45 -9.21 2.32 4.68
N HIS A 46 -8.56 3.40 4.23
CA HIS A 46 -7.12 3.61 4.40
C HIS A 46 -6.64 3.42 5.84
N SER A 47 -7.35 3.99 6.84
CA SER A 47 -6.92 3.93 8.24
C SER A 47 -6.86 2.52 8.79
N ALA A 48 -7.77 1.62 8.38
CA ALA A 48 -7.73 0.22 8.80
C ALA A 48 -6.51 -0.52 8.23
N ILE A 49 -6.12 -0.18 6.99
CA ILE A 49 -4.92 -0.74 6.36
C ILE A 49 -3.65 -0.18 6.99
N GLU A 50 -3.65 1.10 7.34
CA GLU A 50 -2.54 1.75 8.05
C GLU A 50 -2.29 1.11 9.41
N GLU A 51 -3.34 0.86 10.18
CA GLU A 51 -3.27 0.15 11.46
C GLU A 51 -2.79 -1.30 11.29
N LEU A 52 -3.34 -2.02 10.30
CA LEU A 52 -2.90 -3.38 9.99
C LEU A 52 -1.41 -3.43 9.63
N LEU A 53 -0.94 -2.51 8.79
CA LEU A 53 0.48 -2.44 8.44
C LEU A 53 1.33 -2.03 9.64
N ALA A 54 0.81 -1.21 10.56
CA ALA A 54 1.53 -0.85 11.77
C ALA A 54 1.92 -2.07 12.61
N CYS A 55 1.03 -3.07 12.69
CA CYS A 55 1.21 -4.26 13.50
C CYS A 55 1.79 -5.47 12.72
N CYS A 56 1.40 -5.69 11.46
CA CYS A 56 1.82 -6.83 10.65
C CYS A 56 3.18 -6.60 9.95
N THR A 57 4.26 -6.55 10.73
CA THR A 57 5.61 -6.18 10.24
C THR A 57 6.23 -7.17 9.25
N ARG A 58 5.76 -8.43 9.26
CA ARG A 58 6.24 -9.51 8.37
C ARG A 58 5.49 -9.62 7.04
N LEU A 59 4.43 -8.83 6.87
CA LEU A 59 3.65 -8.88 5.64
C LEU A 59 4.51 -8.44 4.46
N THR A 60 4.55 -9.26 3.42
CA THR A 60 5.34 -9.04 2.19
C THR A 60 4.46 -8.69 1.00
N HIS A 61 3.22 -9.19 0.96
CA HIS A 61 2.29 -9.02 -0.14
C HIS A 61 0.92 -8.57 0.39
N LEU A 62 0.42 -7.46 -0.16
CA LEU A 62 -0.89 -6.92 0.19
C LEU A 62 -1.68 -6.57 -1.08
N ASN A 63 -2.85 -7.20 -1.24
CA ASN A 63 -3.79 -6.90 -2.32
C ASN A 63 -5.03 -6.19 -1.80
N LEU A 64 -5.32 -5.02 -2.36
CA LEU A 64 -6.43 -4.13 -2.04
C LEU A 64 -7.22 -3.78 -3.32
N ASN A 65 -7.18 -4.66 -4.32
CA ASN A 65 -7.75 -4.38 -5.64
C ASN A 65 -9.25 -4.14 -5.53
N GLY A 66 -9.79 -3.13 -6.20
CA GLY A 66 -11.22 -2.84 -6.22
C GLY A 66 -11.81 -2.45 -4.86
N CYS A 67 -11.00 -2.10 -3.87
CA CYS A 67 -11.49 -1.61 -2.58
C CYS A 67 -12.15 -0.23 -2.76
N VAL A 68 -13.46 -0.18 -2.55
CA VAL A 68 -14.27 1.03 -2.84
C VAL A 68 -14.07 2.13 -1.81
N ASN A 69 -13.82 1.81 -0.55
CA ASN A 69 -13.61 2.80 0.51
C ASN A 69 -12.14 3.20 0.66
N MET A 70 -11.29 2.75 -0.26
CA MET A 70 -9.91 3.20 -0.34
C MET A 70 -9.88 4.59 -0.98
N HIS A 71 -9.50 5.57 -0.19
CA HIS A 71 -9.32 6.96 -0.60
C HIS A 71 -7.83 7.25 -0.80
N ASP A 72 -7.49 8.54 -0.84
CA ASP A 72 -6.12 9.00 -1.00
C ASP A 72 -5.19 8.32 0.02
N MET A 73 -4.09 7.78 -0.50
CA MET A 73 -3.11 7.05 0.26
C MET A 73 -1.97 7.99 0.58
N ASN A 74 -1.92 8.46 1.82
CA ASN A 74 -0.82 9.28 2.28
C ASN A 74 -0.01 8.50 3.31
N TRP A 75 1.03 7.83 2.83
CA TRP A 75 1.97 7.08 3.67
C TRP A 75 3.05 7.97 4.30
N SER A 76 2.82 9.29 4.29
CA SER A 76 3.49 10.22 5.20
C SER A 76 2.99 9.94 6.61
N LEU A 77 3.39 8.81 7.19
CA LEU A 77 3.11 8.54 8.58
C LEU A 77 3.71 9.67 9.40
N THR A 78 2.82 10.53 9.90
CA THR A 78 2.59 10.78 11.32
C THR A 78 3.81 10.47 12.20
N ILE A 79 4.92 11.18 11.97
CA ILE A 79 6.07 11.25 12.88
C ILE A 79 5.66 11.78 14.26
N ALA A 80 4.46 12.36 14.42
CA ALA A 80 4.12 13.12 15.60
C ALA A 80 2.66 13.00 15.99
N ARG A 81 2.27 11.91 16.66
CA ARG A 81 1.32 11.95 17.79
C ARG A 81 1.73 10.88 18.81
N ASP A 82 2.40 11.34 19.86
CA ASP A 82 2.44 10.75 21.20
C ASP A 82 3.55 9.79 21.67
N PHE A 83 4.61 9.51 20.91
CA PHE A 83 5.77 8.86 21.54
C PHE A 83 7.10 9.41 21.03
N ASP A 84 7.94 9.89 21.97
CA ASP A 84 9.39 10.11 21.86
C ASP A 84 10.12 8.78 21.56
N LEU A 85 9.73 8.09 20.49
CA LEU A 85 10.41 6.90 20.03
C LEU A 85 11.45 7.33 19.00
N ASP A 86 12.71 7.14 19.39
CA ASP A 86 13.85 7.00 18.49
C ASP A 86 13.41 6.48 17.12
N PHE A 87 13.66 7.26 16.07
CA PHE A 87 13.43 6.86 14.67
C PHE A 87 14.05 5.49 14.35
N ASP A 88 15.07 5.08 15.11
CA ASP A 88 15.77 3.79 15.00
C ASP A 88 14.97 2.57 15.50
N ARG A 89 13.85 2.75 16.21
CA ARG A 89 13.09 1.64 16.81
C ARG A 89 11.77 1.31 16.12
N GLN A 90 11.40 2.01 15.05
CA GLN A 90 10.19 1.67 14.32
C GLN A 90 10.44 0.45 13.43
N PRO A 91 9.67 -0.65 13.60
CA PRO A 91 9.90 -1.85 12.81
C PRO A 91 9.63 -1.53 11.33
N HIS A 92 10.62 -1.73 10.47
CA HIS A 92 10.45 -1.59 9.03
C HIS A 92 9.37 -2.56 8.53
N LEU A 93 8.55 -2.11 7.57
CA LEU A 93 7.63 -3.02 6.90
C LEU A 93 8.43 -3.86 5.91
N LEU A 94 8.28 -5.18 5.97
CA LEU A 94 8.84 -6.08 4.97
C LEU A 94 7.99 -6.14 3.69
N LEU A 95 7.06 -5.20 3.51
CA LEU A 95 6.15 -5.18 2.38
C LEU A 95 6.93 -4.97 1.08
N GLN A 96 6.85 -5.94 0.19
CA GLN A 96 7.51 -5.98 -1.12
C GLN A 96 6.54 -5.66 -2.25
N THR A 97 5.28 -6.09 -2.13
CA THR A 97 4.26 -5.93 -3.16
C THR A 97 3.01 -5.29 -2.57
N LEU A 98 2.58 -4.19 -3.18
CA LEU A 98 1.30 -3.54 -2.90
C LEU A 98 0.48 -3.40 -4.19
N ASN A 99 -0.72 -3.98 -4.19
CA ASN A 99 -1.65 -3.89 -5.31
C ASN A 99 -2.92 -3.15 -4.89
N CYS A 100 -3.26 -2.06 -5.59
CA CYS A 100 -4.50 -1.31 -5.45
C CYS A 100 -5.11 -1.07 -6.83
N VAL A 101 -5.30 -2.16 -7.59
CA VAL A 101 -5.82 -2.13 -8.96
C VAL A 101 -7.30 -1.81 -8.95
N GLY A 102 -7.73 -0.83 -9.76
CA GLY A 102 -9.15 -0.52 -9.95
C GLY A 102 -9.84 0.07 -8.71
N CYS A 103 -9.09 0.72 -7.81
CA CYS A 103 -9.68 1.40 -6.65
C CYS A 103 -10.30 2.73 -7.11
N PRO A 104 -11.63 2.88 -7.12
CA PRO A 104 -12.29 3.99 -7.79
C PRO A 104 -12.15 5.33 -7.07
N ASN A 105 -11.87 5.32 -5.77
CA ASN A 105 -11.89 6.52 -4.93
C ASN A 105 -10.50 7.04 -4.54
N VAL A 106 -9.43 6.39 -5.04
CA VAL A 106 -8.05 6.84 -4.87
C VAL A 106 -7.77 7.94 -5.90
N LYS A 107 -7.50 9.16 -5.45
CA LYS A 107 -7.14 10.29 -6.32
C LYS A 107 -5.67 10.66 -6.17
N LYS A 108 -5.08 10.39 -5.02
CA LYS A 108 -3.69 10.72 -4.72
C LYS A 108 -2.98 9.59 -3.98
N VAL A 109 -1.75 9.31 -4.38
CA VAL A 109 -0.85 8.37 -3.69
C VAL A 109 0.48 9.08 -3.41
N VAL A 110 0.87 9.13 -2.13
CA VAL A 110 2.14 9.70 -1.68
C VAL A 110 2.87 8.70 -0.81
N ILE A 111 4.12 8.39 -1.17
CA ILE A 111 5.06 7.62 -0.36
C ILE A 111 6.35 8.45 -0.22
N PRO A 112 6.56 9.17 0.90
CA PRO A 112 7.77 9.96 1.09
C PRO A 112 8.98 9.06 1.42
N GLN A 113 10.19 9.61 1.29
CA GLN A 113 11.46 8.90 1.56
C GLN A 113 11.52 8.33 2.99
N LEU A 114 10.90 9.02 3.96
CA LEU A 114 10.84 8.63 5.36
C LEU A 114 9.77 7.56 5.66
N ALA A 115 9.04 7.07 4.66
CA ALA A 115 8.02 6.06 4.87
C ALA A 115 8.64 4.68 5.19
N ARG A 116 7.91 3.84 5.92
CA ARG A 116 8.35 2.49 6.32
C ARG A 116 8.43 1.46 5.19
N PHE A 117 8.24 1.87 3.93
CA PHE A 117 8.20 1.02 2.73
C PHE A 117 9.59 0.79 2.11
N SER A 118 10.61 0.59 2.95
CA SER A 118 11.99 0.40 2.46
C SER A 118 12.15 -0.86 1.62
N HIS A 119 11.29 -1.86 1.75
CA HIS A 119 11.36 -3.11 0.98
C HIS A 119 10.43 -3.16 -0.25
N LEU A 120 9.62 -2.12 -0.47
CA LEU A 120 8.62 -2.13 -1.53
C LEU A 120 9.30 -2.13 -2.90
N SER A 121 9.14 -3.23 -3.64
CA SER A 121 9.76 -3.46 -4.94
C SER A 121 8.75 -3.43 -6.08
N SER A 122 7.47 -3.63 -5.80
CA SER A 122 6.38 -3.66 -6.77
C SER A 122 5.15 -2.89 -6.27
N LEU A 123 4.69 -1.92 -7.07
CA LEU A 123 3.47 -1.17 -6.84
C LEU A 123 2.58 -1.21 -8.08
N ASN A 124 1.34 -1.65 -7.93
CA ASN A 124 0.36 -1.66 -9.01
C ASN A 124 -0.89 -0.86 -8.64
N LEU A 125 -1.12 0.22 -9.38
CA LEU A 125 -2.25 1.14 -9.24
C LEU A 125 -3.11 1.18 -10.51
N SER A 126 -2.90 0.25 -11.45
CA SER A 126 -3.59 0.23 -12.74
C SER A 126 -5.11 0.22 -12.60
N LEU A 127 -5.83 0.66 -13.64
CA LEU A 127 -7.30 0.78 -13.68
C LEU A 127 -7.90 1.76 -12.65
N SER A 128 -7.09 2.51 -11.89
CA SER A 128 -7.57 3.54 -10.96
C SER A 128 -7.92 4.82 -11.73
N ALA A 129 -9.10 4.82 -12.35
CA ALA A 129 -9.50 5.84 -13.32
C ALA A 129 -9.51 7.28 -12.78
N ASN A 130 -9.68 7.45 -11.46
CA ASN A 130 -9.73 8.75 -10.78
C ASN A 130 -8.39 9.19 -10.15
N LEU A 131 -7.33 8.38 -10.29
CA LEU A 131 -6.00 8.71 -9.79
C LEU A 131 -5.44 9.91 -10.57
N LYS A 132 -5.09 10.99 -9.87
CA LYS A 132 -4.58 12.26 -10.41
C LYS A 132 -3.12 12.50 -10.09
N ASP A 133 -2.70 12.19 -8.87
CA ASP A 133 -1.38 12.54 -8.35
C ASP A 133 -0.67 11.32 -7.78
N VAL A 134 0.55 11.06 -8.24
CA VAL A 134 1.43 10.02 -7.70
C VAL A 134 2.78 10.64 -7.37
N ASP A 135 3.18 10.56 -6.11
CA ASP A 135 4.47 11.06 -5.60
C ASP A 135 5.16 9.97 -4.78
N LEU A 136 6.21 9.37 -5.34
CA LEU A 136 6.86 8.18 -4.77
C LEU A 136 8.34 8.43 -4.59
N ALA A 137 8.82 8.23 -3.37
CA ALA A 137 10.22 8.23 -2.98
C ALA A 137 10.57 6.88 -2.34
N CYS A 138 10.64 5.83 -3.17
CA CYS A 138 10.88 4.45 -2.74
C CYS A 138 12.23 3.94 -3.25
N SER A 139 13.18 3.71 -2.34
CA SER A 139 14.56 3.33 -2.69
C SER A 139 14.68 1.96 -3.38
N ASN A 140 13.76 1.04 -3.12
CA ASN A 140 13.77 -0.32 -3.65
C ASN A 140 12.71 -0.62 -4.71
N LEU A 141 11.90 0.37 -5.12
CA LEU A 141 10.84 0.15 -6.10
C LEU A 141 11.44 -0.14 -7.47
N CYS A 142 11.23 -1.35 -7.99
CA CYS A 142 11.71 -1.82 -9.29
C CYS A 142 10.62 -1.79 -10.36
N PHE A 143 9.36 -1.98 -9.95
CA PHE A 143 8.20 -2.09 -10.83
C PHE A 143 7.08 -1.15 -10.38
N LEU A 144 6.59 -0.33 -11.31
CA LEU A 144 5.43 0.53 -11.13
C LEU A 144 4.46 0.38 -12.30
N ASN A 145 3.21 0.02 -12.01
CA ASN A 145 2.16 -0.05 -13.01
C ASN A 145 1.05 0.96 -12.74
N LEU A 146 0.89 1.89 -13.67
CA LEU A 146 -0.10 2.97 -13.70
C LEU A 146 -0.96 2.91 -14.97
N SER A 147 -1.04 1.75 -15.61
CA SER A 147 -1.81 1.58 -16.85
C SER A 147 -3.30 1.86 -16.62
N ASN A 148 -3.95 2.51 -17.58
CA ASN A 148 -5.37 2.84 -17.58
C ASN A 148 -5.78 3.78 -16.42
N CYS A 149 -4.85 4.60 -15.94
CA CYS A 149 -5.11 5.71 -15.03
C CYS A 149 -5.42 6.98 -15.85
N CYS A 150 -6.63 7.04 -16.41
CA CYS A 150 -7.02 8.06 -17.40
C CYS A 150 -6.99 9.50 -16.86
N SER A 151 -7.15 9.70 -15.55
CA SER A 151 -7.12 11.02 -14.91
C SER A 151 -5.75 11.43 -14.35
N LEU A 152 -4.68 10.66 -14.61
CA LEU A 152 -3.37 10.90 -14.01
C LEU A 152 -2.76 12.20 -14.57
N GLU A 153 -2.62 13.22 -13.72
CA GLU A 153 -2.13 14.55 -14.07
C GLU A 153 -0.63 14.71 -13.73
N SER A 154 -0.21 14.22 -12.55
CA SER A 154 1.16 14.39 -12.03
C SER A 154 1.77 13.05 -11.59
N LEU A 155 2.98 12.78 -12.07
CA LEU A 155 3.82 11.66 -11.65
C LEU A 155 5.20 12.18 -11.22
N LYS A 156 5.50 12.08 -9.93
CA LYS A 156 6.79 12.43 -9.31
C LYS A 156 7.46 11.16 -8.80
N LEU A 157 8.67 10.89 -9.27
CA LEU A 157 9.39 9.67 -8.96
C LEU A 157 10.81 9.99 -8.46
N GLU A 158 11.10 9.53 -7.25
CA GLU A 158 12.41 9.48 -6.60
C GLU A 158 12.70 8.02 -6.24
N CYS A 159 12.76 7.18 -7.27
CA CYS A 159 12.87 5.72 -7.18
C CYS A 159 14.11 5.24 -7.95
N PRO A 160 15.31 5.24 -7.35
CA PRO A 160 16.59 5.02 -8.06
C PRO A 160 16.73 3.60 -8.65
N ARG A 161 15.93 2.64 -8.18
CA ARG A 161 15.92 1.24 -8.66
C ARG A 161 14.81 0.94 -9.67
N LEU A 162 14.00 1.92 -10.07
CA LEU A 162 12.87 1.69 -10.96
C LEU A 162 13.35 1.28 -12.36
N THR A 163 13.09 0.03 -12.74
CA THR A 163 13.47 -0.52 -14.06
C THR A 163 12.29 -0.66 -14.99
N THR A 164 11.08 -0.80 -14.43
CA THR A 164 9.85 -1.03 -15.20
C THR A 164 8.76 -0.05 -14.79
N LEU A 165 8.29 0.75 -15.75
CA LEU A 165 7.19 1.69 -15.59
C LEU A 165 6.15 1.49 -16.70
N PHE A 166 4.91 1.14 -16.32
CA PHE A 166 3.81 1.00 -17.28
C PHE A 166 2.82 2.18 -17.18
N LEU A 167 2.59 2.84 -18.32
CA LEU A 167 1.69 3.99 -18.49
C LEU A 167 0.72 3.77 -19.67
N GLN A 168 0.40 2.52 -20.01
CA GLN A 168 -0.45 2.20 -21.15
C GLN A 168 -1.85 2.78 -20.95
N VAL A 169 -2.47 3.34 -22.00
CA VAL A 169 -3.84 3.88 -21.95
C VAL A 169 -4.00 5.08 -20.97
N CYS A 170 -2.92 5.77 -20.62
CA CYS A 170 -2.99 7.08 -19.97
C CYS A 170 -3.16 8.20 -21.00
N ILE A 171 -3.94 9.24 -20.69
CA ILE A 171 -4.31 10.28 -21.67
C ILE A 171 -3.26 11.40 -21.73
N ARG A 172 -2.94 12.01 -20.58
CA ARG A 172 -1.98 13.12 -20.47
C ARG A 172 -1.31 13.09 -19.10
N VAL A 173 -0.05 12.67 -19.03
CA VAL A 173 0.69 12.57 -17.76
C VAL A 173 1.88 13.54 -17.78
N ASN A 174 1.99 14.40 -16.77
CA ASN A 174 3.23 15.14 -16.51
C ASN A 174 4.15 14.28 -15.65
N VAL A 175 5.26 13.82 -16.21
CA VAL A 175 6.23 12.96 -15.53
C VAL A 175 7.46 13.77 -15.15
N SER A 176 7.82 13.71 -13.87
CA SER A 176 9.04 14.31 -13.33
C SER A 176 9.83 13.26 -12.54
N PHE A 177 11.11 13.18 -12.84
CA PHE A 177 12.07 12.36 -12.10
C PHE A 177 12.91 13.28 -11.23
N LYS A 178 13.02 12.96 -9.94
CA LYS A 178 14.03 13.54 -9.06
C LYS A 178 15.19 12.55 -9.00
N VAL A 179 16.39 13.06 -9.30
CA VAL A 179 17.66 12.33 -9.22
C VAL A 179 18.24 12.49 -7.83
#